data_AF-A0A972R335-F1
#
_entry.id   AF-A0A972R335-F1
#
_cell.length_a   1.000
_cell.length_b   1.000
_cell.length_c   1.000
_cell.angle_alpha   90.00
_cell.angle_beta   90.00
_cell.angle_gamma   90.00
#
_symmetry.space_group_name_H-M   'P 1'
#
loop_
_entity.id
_entity.type
_entity.pdbx_description
1 polymer ?
#
loop_
_entity_poly.entity_id
_entity_poly.type
_entity_poly.pdbx_seq_one_letter_code
_entity_poly.pdbx_strand_id
1 'polypeptide(L)'
;MIPARLIWPPYPYRAGFCITDDTDNADKARVKAVYDFLLDRGFVTTKTVWPFKPMERCGIPPVPDSVLRGVTCEDEEYRDYCGMLSRNGFEICLHGASAGNNLREATERAFQFLDEHFGPSDTFICHSKNAENIYWEHKVTDRFPFSALLRLYSSHSCEGEVESSPFFWGDVCARRINQVRLFRTRRTNTLARNPSMPYYDPRKPYVNGWFSATKRSLADCASPDALDRLKKENGLTVLYQYLDRYANDETLAIDERFARGVENILGDGSILVDTVSGMMRRLRACHGLFVVSGDDAFWIVNTGDEPVRDLQVALGAGVSTMPSRTIPGDGETRLEGNTLVISSVPAQSVTKYTTGVALAFSGERCKRLNKSRRLAWKLPLGTVYVNLSDIPWEAGNDIQVKPGSFQTNLPRSGTGTLLHTTLPAAEEWKLLSDQVSIILREILLKGRSLDAEKYLGGPTRTKHEDQYNW
;
A
#
# COMPACT_ATOMS: atom_id res chain seq x y z
N MET A 1 -22.47 -28.21 0.61
CA MET A 1 -21.60 -27.16 1.16
C MET A 1 -21.28 -26.21 0.02
N ILE A 2 -21.55 -24.92 0.17
CA ILE A 2 -21.35 -23.92 -0.89
C ILE A 2 -19.94 -23.34 -0.74
N PRO A 3 -19.09 -23.35 -1.78
CA PRO A 3 -17.78 -22.69 -1.71
C PRO A 3 -17.95 -21.20 -1.41
N ALA A 4 -17.13 -20.65 -0.51
CA ALA A 4 -17.18 -19.26 -0.12
C ALA A 4 -15.76 -18.66 -0.05
N ARG A 5 -15.62 -17.38 -0.36
CA ARG A 5 -14.38 -16.62 -0.18
C ARG A 5 -14.67 -15.17 0.18
N LEU A 6 -13.86 -14.59 1.05
CA LEU A 6 -13.84 -13.14 1.23
C LEU A 6 -13.21 -12.50 -0.02
N ILE A 7 -13.79 -11.39 -0.47
CA ILE A 7 -13.29 -10.58 -1.58
C ILE A 7 -13.28 -9.10 -1.18
N TRP A 8 -12.82 -8.22 -2.06
CA TRP A 8 -12.68 -6.78 -1.83
C TRP A 8 -13.86 -6.17 -1.06
N PRO A 9 -13.68 -5.58 0.12
CA PRO A 9 -14.64 -4.63 0.66
C PRO A 9 -14.34 -3.22 0.11
N PRO A 10 -15.30 -2.28 0.13
CA PRO A 10 -16.74 -2.50 0.30
C PRO A 10 -17.40 -3.04 -0.98
N TYR A 11 -18.62 -3.57 -0.88
CA TYR A 11 -19.51 -3.77 -2.05
C TYR A 11 -19.77 -2.44 -2.77
N PRO A 12 -19.82 -2.38 -4.12
CA PRO A 12 -19.81 -3.48 -5.10
C PRO A 12 -18.42 -3.82 -5.68
N TYR A 13 -17.34 -3.29 -5.13
CA TYR A 13 -16.03 -3.34 -5.78
C TYR A 13 -15.45 -4.75 -5.85
N ARG A 14 -14.69 -5.03 -6.91
CA ARG A 14 -14.06 -6.33 -7.20
C ARG A 14 -12.53 -6.25 -7.29
N ALA A 15 -12.00 -5.03 -7.35
CA ALA A 15 -10.58 -4.73 -7.34
C ALA A 15 -10.35 -3.29 -6.84
N GLY A 16 -9.10 -2.99 -6.48
CA GLY A 16 -8.66 -1.64 -6.12
C GLY A 16 -7.64 -1.06 -7.10
N PHE A 17 -7.59 0.26 -7.17
CA PHE A 17 -6.59 1.01 -7.93
C PHE A 17 -6.20 2.27 -7.15
N CYS A 18 -4.90 2.52 -6.96
CA CYS A 18 -4.41 3.78 -6.41
C CYS A 18 -3.14 4.22 -7.13
N ILE A 19 -2.87 5.52 -7.11
CA ILE A 19 -1.67 6.11 -7.71
C ILE A 19 -0.86 6.83 -6.63
N THR A 20 0.44 6.59 -6.62
CA THR A 20 1.46 7.40 -5.93
C THR A 20 2.16 8.26 -6.97
N ASP A 21 2.02 9.58 -6.84
CA ASP A 21 2.70 10.58 -7.66
C ASP A 21 4.02 11.00 -7.02
N ASP A 22 5.10 10.93 -7.80
CA ASP A 22 6.46 11.33 -7.49
C ASP A 22 6.68 12.79 -7.91
N THR A 23 7.03 13.64 -6.94
CA THR A 23 7.19 15.09 -7.14
C THR A 23 8.54 15.51 -7.75
N ASP A 24 9.42 14.57 -8.04
CA ASP A 24 10.72 14.85 -8.68
C ASP A 24 10.55 15.52 -10.05
N ASN A 25 11.27 16.63 -10.24
CA ASN A 25 11.22 17.44 -11.46
C ASN A 25 9.81 17.97 -11.81
N ALA A 26 8.87 17.94 -10.86
CA ALA A 26 7.51 18.38 -11.10
C ALA A 26 7.45 19.88 -11.43
N ASP A 27 6.68 20.24 -12.45
CA ASP A 27 6.39 21.63 -12.79
C ASP A 27 5.00 22.05 -12.28
N LYS A 28 4.88 23.27 -11.74
CA LYS A 28 3.62 23.76 -11.15
C LYS A 28 2.47 23.77 -12.17
N ALA A 29 2.70 24.27 -13.38
CA ALA A 29 1.65 24.41 -14.38
C ALA A 29 1.19 23.05 -14.90
N ARG A 30 2.13 22.13 -15.15
CA ARG A 30 1.81 20.75 -15.54
C ARG A 30 1.12 19.96 -14.42
N VAL A 31 1.56 20.13 -13.17
CA VAL A 31 0.87 19.54 -12.02
C VAL A 31 -0.58 20.03 -11.98
N LYS A 32 -0.83 21.34 -12.08
CA LYS A 32 -2.19 21.88 -12.10
C LYS A 32 -3.00 21.28 -13.25
N ALA A 33 -2.45 21.24 -14.47
CA ALA A 33 -3.17 20.67 -15.62
C ALA A 33 -3.63 19.23 -15.37
N VAL A 34 -2.74 18.36 -14.88
CA VAL A 34 -3.06 16.95 -14.63
C VAL A 34 -4.02 16.79 -13.45
N TYR A 35 -3.81 17.52 -12.36
CA TYR A 35 -4.66 17.38 -11.17
C TYR A 35 -6.02 18.05 -11.34
N ASP A 36 -6.15 19.13 -12.10
CA ASP A 36 -7.45 19.70 -12.47
C ASP A 36 -8.25 18.68 -13.31
N PHE A 37 -7.61 18.03 -14.29
CA PHE A 37 -8.22 16.95 -15.07
C PHE A 37 -8.73 15.78 -14.19
N LEU A 38 -7.94 15.37 -13.18
CA LEU A 38 -8.30 14.31 -12.25
C LEU A 38 -9.41 14.74 -11.28
N LEU A 39 -9.32 15.96 -10.74
CA LEU A 39 -10.28 16.53 -9.81
C LEU A 39 -11.67 16.66 -10.45
N ASP A 40 -11.73 17.15 -11.69
CA ASP A 40 -12.99 17.28 -12.45
C ASP A 40 -13.73 15.94 -12.62
N ARG A 41 -13.02 14.82 -12.48
CA ARG A 41 -13.53 13.45 -12.62
C ARG A 41 -13.71 12.73 -11.28
N GLY A 42 -13.34 13.36 -10.17
CA GLY A 42 -13.32 12.72 -8.85
C GLY A 42 -12.29 11.58 -8.73
N PHE A 43 -11.23 11.59 -9.55
CA PHE A 43 -10.17 10.58 -9.49
C PHE A 43 -9.10 11.00 -8.48
N VAL A 44 -9.26 10.58 -7.22
CA VAL A 44 -8.31 10.89 -6.15
C VAL A 44 -7.02 10.07 -6.26
N THR A 45 -5.90 10.67 -5.86
CA THR A 45 -4.57 10.05 -5.85
C THR A 45 -3.78 10.47 -4.59
N THR A 46 -2.61 9.86 -4.39
CA THR A 46 -1.62 10.29 -3.40
C THR A 46 -0.55 11.12 -4.06
N LYS A 47 -0.48 12.40 -3.71
CA LYS A 47 0.51 13.36 -4.17
C LYS A 47 1.64 13.50 -3.16
N THR A 48 2.86 13.17 -3.57
CA THR A 48 4.03 13.56 -2.79
C THR A 48 4.36 15.04 -3.00
N VAL A 49 4.97 15.69 -2.01
CA VAL A 49 5.42 17.09 -2.09
C VAL A 49 6.80 17.28 -1.45
N TRP A 50 7.44 18.38 -1.87
CA TRP A 50 8.60 18.96 -1.23
C TRP A 50 8.19 20.17 -0.39
N PRO A 51 8.16 20.09 0.95
CA PRO A 51 7.87 21.25 1.79
C PRO A 51 8.86 22.40 1.57
N PHE A 52 10.16 22.09 1.48
CA PHE A 52 11.23 23.08 1.45
C PHE A 52 12.14 22.90 0.24
N LYS A 53 12.87 23.97 -0.11
CA LYS A 53 13.99 23.87 -1.05
C LYS A 53 15.15 23.11 -0.42
N PRO A 54 15.95 22.39 -1.23
CA PRO A 54 17.11 21.66 -0.74
C PRO A 54 18.18 22.62 -0.21
N MET A 55 18.56 22.43 1.06
CA MET A 55 19.70 23.13 1.67
C MET A 55 21.02 22.42 1.37
N GLU A 56 20.98 21.10 1.20
CA GLU A 56 22.14 20.27 0.88
C GLU A 56 21.92 19.53 -0.44
N ARG A 57 23.01 19.03 -1.02
CA ARG A 57 22.92 18.13 -2.16
C ARG A 57 22.29 16.80 -1.74
N CYS A 58 21.67 16.13 -2.69
CA CYS A 58 21.18 14.76 -2.53
C CYS A 58 22.35 13.78 -2.55
N GLY A 59 22.29 12.72 -1.76
CA GLY A 59 23.25 11.62 -1.81
C GLY A 59 24.50 11.82 -0.95
N ILE A 60 25.05 10.69 -0.49
CA ILE A 60 26.39 10.61 0.11
C ILE A 60 27.12 9.45 -0.58
N PRO A 61 28.04 9.70 -1.53
CA PRO A 61 28.51 11.03 -1.97
C PRO A 61 27.43 11.84 -2.72
N PRO A 62 27.57 13.18 -2.79
CA PRO A 62 26.61 14.03 -3.47
C PRO A 62 26.44 13.71 -4.95
N VAL A 63 25.20 13.67 -5.42
CA VAL A 63 24.84 13.51 -6.84
C VAL A 63 24.61 14.86 -7.55
N PRO A 64 24.56 14.90 -8.90
CA PRO A 64 24.41 16.14 -9.66
C PRO A 64 23.13 16.92 -9.32
N ASP A 65 23.22 18.25 -9.34
CA ASP A 65 22.11 19.16 -8.97
C ASP A 65 20.84 19.00 -9.82
N SER A 66 20.89 18.26 -10.94
CA SER A 66 19.70 17.92 -11.73
C SER A 66 18.67 17.10 -10.95
N VAL A 67 19.06 16.40 -9.89
CA VAL A 67 18.11 15.68 -9.01
C VAL A 67 17.45 16.58 -7.97
N LEU A 68 17.90 17.83 -7.82
CA LEU A 68 17.37 18.79 -6.84
C LEU A 68 16.19 19.62 -7.37
N ARG A 69 15.53 19.14 -8.43
CA ARG A 69 14.51 19.89 -9.18
C ARG A 69 13.11 19.46 -8.79
N GLY A 70 12.18 20.41 -8.87
CA GLY A 70 10.75 20.21 -8.63
C GLY A 70 10.16 21.41 -7.93
N VAL A 71 8.87 21.66 -8.16
CA VAL A 71 8.12 22.67 -7.41
C VAL A 71 8.07 22.30 -5.92
N THR A 72 8.20 23.30 -5.05
CA THR A 72 8.18 23.15 -3.59
C THR A 72 7.03 23.95 -2.99
N CYS A 73 6.60 23.59 -1.78
CA CYS A 73 5.54 24.31 -1.06
C CYS A 73 5.99 25.67 -0.47
N GLU A 74 7.23 26.10 -0.71
CA GLU A 74 7.63 27.50 -0.53
C GLU A 74 6.98 28.42 -1.57
N ASP A 75 6.56 27.90 -2.72
CA ASP A 75 5.65 28.60 -3.64
C ASP A 75 4.25 28.56 -3.03
N GLU A 76 3.77 29.71 -2.58
CA GLU A 76 2.48 29.83 -1.88
C GLU A 76 1.30 29.40 -2.75
N GLU A 77 1.33 29.68 -4.05
CA GLU A 77 0.27 29.27 -4.97
C GLU A 77 0.23 27.75 -5.11
N TYR A 78 1.41 27.10 -5.19
CA TYR A 78 1.50 25.64 -5.22
C TYR A 78 1.04 25.01 -3.89
N ARG A 79 1.43 25.59 -2.75
CA ARG A 79 0.99 25.15 -1.42
C ARG A 79 -0.53 25.25 -1.30
N ASP A 80 -1.12 26.38 -1.66
CA ASP A 80 -2.56 26.60 -1.56
C ASP A 80 -3.33 25.66 -2.51
N TYR A 81 -2.77 25.39 -3.68
CA TYR A 81 -3.30 24.39 -4.61
C TYR A 81 -3.27 22.97 -4.02
N CYS A 82 -2.16 22.55 -3.42
CA CYS A 82 -2.09 21.26 -2.72
C CYS A 82 -3.07 21.18 -1.54
N GLY A 83 -3.27 22.30 -0.82
CA GLY A 83 -4.29 22.38 0.23
C GLY A 83 -5.71 22.25 -0.30
N MET A 84 -6.00 22.80 -1.48
CA MET A 84 -7.26 22.58 -2.18
C MET A 84 -7.44 21.11 -2.57
N LEU A 85 -6.40 20.46 -3.11
CA LEU A 85 -6.45 19.03 -3.41
C LEU A 85 -6.72 18.18 -2.15
N SER A 86 -6.03 18.46 -1.04
CA SER A 86 -6.25 17.77 0.24
C SER A 86 -7.72 17.87 0.69
N ARG A 87 -8.31 19.08 0.65
CA ARG A 87 -9.73 19.28 1.00
C ARG A 87 -10.70 18.55 0.08
N ASN A 88 -10.28 18.20 -1.14
CA ASN A 88 -11.05 17.42 -2.10
C ASN A 88 -10.74 15.91 -2.06
N GLY A 89 -10.05 15.43 -1.01
CA GLY A 89 -9.86 14.00 -0.75
C GLY A 89 -8.61 13.39 -1.38
N PHE A 90 -7.75 14.18 -2.02
CA PHE A 90 -6.40 13.73 -2.38
C PHE A 90 -5.55 13.58 -1.12
N GLU A 91 -4.68 12.58 -1.09
CA GLU A 91 -3.69 12.47 -0.02
C GLU A 91 -2.47 13.32 -0.39
N ILE A 92 -2.04 14.21 0.51
CA ILE A 92 -0.76 14.92 0.38
C ILE A 92 0.23 14.31 1.36
N CYS A 93 1.36 13.82 0.88
CA CYS A 93 2.37 13.17 1.72
C CYS A 93 3.81 13.61 1.37
N LEU A 94 4.77 13.26 2.21
CA LEU A 94 6.16 13.69 2.04
C LEU A 94 6.92 12.76 1.08
N HIS A 95 7.74 13.38 0.21
CA HIS A 95 8.84 12.68 -0.48
C HIS A 95 10.20 12.79 0.25
N GLY A 96 10.17 13.41 1.43
CA GLY A 96 11.30 13.96 2.18
C GLY A 96 11.01 15.43 2.54
N ALA A 97 11.88 16.08 3.32
CA ALA A 97 11.71 17.50 3.62
C ALA A 97 12.06 18.40 2.41
N SER A 98 12.99 17.90 1.57
CA SER A 98 13.40 18.47 0.30
C SER A 98 14.02 17.39 -0.60
N ALA A 99 14.28 17.71 -1.87
CA ALA A 99 14.97 16.83 -2.80
C ALA A 99 16.45 16.58 -2.47
N GLY A 100 17.01 17.29 -1.48
CA GLY A 100 18.37 17.13 -0.98
C GLY A 100 18.43 16.26 0.29
N ASN A 101 19.63 16.04 0.83
CA ASN A 101 19.75 15.40 2.15
C ASN A 101 19.11 16.28 3.23
N ASN A 102 18.38 15.66 4.16
CA ASN A 102 17.63 16.39 5.18
C ASN A 102 18.04 15.92 6.58
N LEU A 103 18.60 16.84 7.37
CA LEU A 103 18.82 16.62 8.81
C LEU A 103 17.50 16.30 9.51
N ARG A 104 17.58 15.61 10.65
CA ARG A 104 16.43 15.24 11.47
C ARG A 104 15.45 16.40 11.68
N GLU A 105 15.96 17.57 12.06
CA GLU A 105 15.14 18.74 12.38
C GLU A 105 14.37 19.25 11.15
N ALA A 106 14.92 19.11 9.95
CA ALA A 106 14.20 19.44 8.72
C ALA A 106 13.05 18.46 8.47
N THR A 107 13.27 17.16 8.71
CA THR A 107 12.23 16.13 8.61
C THR A 107 11.10 16.36 9.63
N GLU A 108 11.42 16.68 10.88
CA GLU A 108 10.42 17.00 11.90
C GLU A 108 9.60 18.26 11.53
N ARG A 109 10.27 19.32 11.05
CA ARG A 109 9.60 20.52 10.54
C ARG A 109 8.72 20.25 9.32
N ALA A 110 9.14 19.34 8.43
CA ALA A 110 8.35 18.95 7.27
C ALA A 110 7.05 18.24 7.67
N PHE A 111 7.08 17.41 8.71
CA PHE A 111 5.85 16.82 9.26
C PHE A 111 4.94 17.85 9.92
N GLN A 112 5.51 18.79 10.68
CA GLN A 112 4.73 19.90 11.25
C GLN A 112 4.07 20.73 10.14
N PHE A 113 4.82 21.06 9.09
CA PHE A 113 4.30 21.77 7.91
C PHE A 113 3.13 21.02 7.28
N LEU A 114 3.25 19.69 7.13
CA LEU A 114 2.19 18.86 6.57
C LEU A 114 0.91 18.95 7.43
N ASP A 115 1.04 18.81 8.76
CA ASP A 115 -0.08 18.89 9.69
C ASP A 115 -0.80 20.24 9.61
N GLU A 116 -0.02 21.34 9.56
CA GLU A 116 -0.54 22.71 9.55
C GLU A 116 -1.27 23.05 8.24
N HIS A 117 -0.78 22.57 7.10
CA HIS A 117 -1.29 22.99 5.79
C HIS A 117 -2.24 21.99 5.13
N PHE A 118 -2.02 20.68 5.33
CA PHE A 118 -2.74 19.63 4.60
C PHE A 118 -3.42 18.60 5.50
N GLY A 119 -3.06 18.58 6.79
CA GLY A 119 -3.44 17.53 7.74
C GLY A 119 -2.44 16.37 7.77
N PRO A 120 -2.59 15.45 8.74
CA PRO A 120 -1.66 14.36 8.91
C PRO A 120 -1.75 13.35 7.74
N SER A 121 -0.60 12.94 7.20
CA SER A 121 -0.47 11.77 6.34
C SER A 121 0.32 10.68 7.04
N ASP A 122 -0.11 9.44 6.82
CA ASP A 122 0.54 8.23 7.33
C ASP A 122 1.33 7.48 6.26
N THR A 123 1.47 8.06 5.06
CA THR A 123 2.29 7.55 3.95
C THR A 123 3.58 8.34 3.82
N PHE A 124 4.68 7.65 3.57
CA PHE A 124 5.96 8.27 3.22
C PHE A 124 6.58 7.58 2.01
N ILE A 125 7.09 8.36 1.07
CA ILE A 125 7.75 7.83 -0.13
C ILE A 125 9.20 8.30 -0.09
N CYS A 126 10.15 7.37 -0.02
CA CYS A 126 11.57 7.73 -0.06
C CYS A 126 11.97 8.25 -1.45
N HIS A 127 12.62 9.41 -1.50
CA HIS A 127 13.32 9.90 -2.70
C HIS A 127 14.58 9.08 -2.97
N SER A 128 15.06 9.09 -4.20
CA SER A 128 16.27 8.35 -4.53
C SER A 128 17.48 8.95 -3.80
N LYS A 129 18.26 8.12 -3.11
CA LYS A 129 19.61 8.42 -2.60
C LYS A 129 19.71 9.43 -1.44
N ASN A 130 18.61 10.03 -0.98
CA ASN A 130 18.62 10.89 0.21
C ASN A 130 19.25 10.18 1.43
N ALA A 131 20.11 10.89 2.14
CA ALA A 131 20.83 10.36 3.30
C ALA A 131 19.89 9.95 4.44
N GLU A 132 18.76 10.61 4.61
CA GLU A 132 17.78 10.27 5.64
C GLU A 132 16.86 9.11 5.26
N ASN A 133 16.98 8.49 4.09
CA ASN A 133 16.12 7.36 3.76
C ASN A 133 16.29 6.21 4.76
N ILE A 134 15.17 5.66 5.21
CA ILE A 134 15.13 4.60 6.21
C ILE A 134 15.27 3.21 5.55
N TYR A 135 16.20 2.39 6.02
CA TYR A 135 16.44 1.03 5.52
C TYR A 135 16.60 0.91 3.99
N TRP A 136 17.27 1.90 3.39
CA TRP A 136 17.42 2.02 1.94
C TRP A 136 18.75 1.44 1.42
N GLU A 137 18.94 1.50 0.10
CA GLU A 137 20.12 0.97 -0.61
C GLU A 137 20.34 -0.53 -0.32
N HIS A 138 21.55 -0.92 0.09
CA HIS A 138 21.86 -2.31 0.41
C HIS A 138 21.10 -2.85 1.64
N LYS A 139 20.44 -1.98 2.42
CA LYS A 139 19.67 -2.34 3.62
C LYS A 139 18.21 -2.69 3.30
N VAL A 140 17.82 -2.58 2.03
CA VAL A 140 16.52 -3.06 1.52
C VAL A 140 16.36 -4.56 1.82
N THR A 141 17.45 -5.34 1.78
CA THR A 141 17.45 -6.76 2.19
C THR A 141 18.82 -7.19 2.69
N ASP A 142 18.85 -8.11 3.66
CA ASP A 142 20.08 -8.79 4.08
C ASP A 142 20.36 -10.08 3.31
N ARG A 143 19.46 -10.48 2.39
CA ARG A 143 19.54 -11.77 1.71
C ARG A 143 20.65 -11.80 0.67
N PHE A 144 21.60 -12.70 0.87
CA PHE A 144 22.54 -13.10 -0.19
C PHE A 144 21.80 -13.85 -1.32
N PRO A 145 22.09 -13.59 -2.61
CA PRO A 145 23.13 -12.69 -3.13
C PRO A 145 22.67 -11.24 -3.37
N PHE A 146 21.39 -10.93 -3.15
CA PHE A 146 20.84 -9.60 -3.48
C PHE A 146 21.48 -8.46 -2.69
N SER A 147 21.74 -8.64 -1.39
CA SER A 147 22.41 -7.64 -0.57
C SER A 147 23.80 -7.30 -1.11
N ALA A 148 24.56 -8.30 -1.58
CA ALA A 148 25.86 -8.11 -2.21
C ALA A 148 25.74 -7.37 -3.56
N LEU A 149 24.76 -7.74 -4.40
CA LEU A 149 24.50 -7.05 -5.68
C LEU A 149 24.11 -5.58 -5.48
N LEU A 150 23.31 -5.28 -4.45
CA LEU A 150 22.92 -3.91 -4.13
C LEU A 150 24.10 -3.07 -3.64
N ARG A 151 25.00 -3.64 -2.83
CA ARG A 151 26.27 -2.98 -2.43
C ARG A 151 27.18 -2.66 -3.61
N LEU A 152 27.16 -3.51 -4.64
CA LEU A 152 27.91 -3.25 -5.88
C LEU A 152 27.22 -2.23 -6.78
N TYR A 153 25.88 -2.18 -6.75
CA TYR A 153 25.08 -1.27 -7.58
C TYR A 153 25.09 0.18 -7.06
N SER A 154 25.11 0.38 -5.74
CA SER A 154 25.05 1.71 -5.13
C SER A 154 26.02 1.83 -3.97
N SER A 155 26.78 2.92 -3.99
CA SER A 155 27.70 3.33 -2.93
C SER A 155 27.09 4.37 -1.99
N HIS A 156 25.81 4.73 -2.16
CA HIS A 156 25.19 5.79 -1.38
C HIS A 156 24.94 5.35 0.06
N SER A 157 25.20 6.26 0.99
CA SER A 157 24.91 6.07 2.41
C SER A 157 23.55 6.68 2.74
N CYS A 158 22.63 5.84 3.19
CA CYS A 158 21.40 6.25 3.84
C CYS A 158 21.49 5.84 5.30
N GLU A 159 20.96 6.62 6.22
CA GLU A 159 21.19 6.51 7.66
C GLU A 159 19.95 6.90 8.49
N GLY A 160 18.75 6.97 7.89
CA GLY A 160 17.52 7.37 8.58
C GLY A 160 17.16 6.53 9.81
N GLU A 161 17.62 5.28 9.87
CA GLU A 161 17.45 4.37 11.00
C GLU A 161 18.62 4.36 12.01
N VAL A 162 19.73 5.04 11.72
CA VAL A 162 20.96 4.94 12.50
C VAL A 162 20.95 6.02 13.57
N GLU A 163 20.67 5.67 14.83
CA GLU A 163 20.48 6.62 15.96
C GLU A 163 21.62 7.64 16.15
N SER A 164 22.86 7.27 15.84
CA SER A 164 24.01 8.17 15.95
C SER A 164 24.18 9.12 14.76
N SER A 165 23.39 8.96 13.70
CA SER A 165 23.46 9.77 12.49
C SER A 165 22.72 11.09 12.66
N PRO A 166 23.22 12.21 12.10
CA PRO A 166 22.47 13.46 12.06
C PRO A 166 21.18 13.36 11.20
N PHE A 167 21.07 12.30 10.38
CA PHE A 167 19.90 12.03 9.54
C PHE A 167 18.87 11.12 10.23
N PHE A 168 19.08 10.75 11.50
CA PHE A 168 18.20 9.81 12.21
C PHE A 168 16.80 10.38 12.46
N TRP A 169 15.79 9.72 11.92
CA TRP A 169 14.37 10.02 12.19
C TRP A 169 13.52 8.76 12.34
N GLY A 170 14.15 7.59 12.56
CA GLY A 170 13.44 6.31 12.65
C GLY A 170 12.36 6.26 13.75
N ASP A 171 12.61 6.92 14.88
CA ASP A 171 11.62 7.08 15.96
C ASP A 171 10.42 7.95 15.55
N VAL A 172 10.66 9.00 14.75
CA VAL A 172 9.62 9.82 14.16
C VAL A 172 8.82 9.01 13.15
N CYS A 173 9.49 8.25 12.26
CA CYS A 173 8.86 7.35 11.31
C CYS A 173 7.93 6.34 12.03
N ALA A 174 8.44 5.65 13.05
CA ALA A 174 7.68 4.65 13.80
C ALA A 174 6.41 5.22 14.46
N ARG A 175 6.46 6.48 14.90
CA ARG A 175 5.34 7.12 15.59
C ARG A 175 4.33 7.78 14.65
N ARG A 176 4.75 8.22 13.45
CA ARG A 176 3.92 9.02 12.54
C ARG A 176 3.46 8.29 11.28
N ILE A 177 4.27 7.38 10.76
CA ILE A 177 4.07 6.78 9.43
C ILE A 177 3.54 5.35 9.57
N ASN A 178 2.39 5.07 8.97
CA ASN A 178 1.87 3.71 8.89
C ASN A 178 2.50 2.91 7.76
N GLN A 179 2.94 3.60 6.70
CA GLN A 179 3.43 2.91 5.52
C GLN A 179 4.51 3.65 4.72
N VAL A 180 5.50 2.88 4.30
CA VAL A 180 6.59 3.33 3.44
C VAL A 180 6.66 2.45 2.20
N ARG A 181 6.86 3.07 1.04
CA ARG A 181 7.06 2.33 -0.22
C ARG A 181 8.48 1.77 -0.28
N LEU A 182 8.63 0.49 -0.59
CA LEU A 182 9.93 -0.16 -0.73
C LEU A 182 10.18 -0.73 -2.14
N PHE A 183 9.49 -1.83 -2.48
CA PHE A 183 9.79 -2.59 -3.69
C PHE A 183 9.00 -2.11 -4.91
N ARG A 184 9.60 -2.32 -6.08
CA ARG A 184 8.95 -2.14 -7.38
C ARG A 184 8.73 -3.46 -8.07
N THR A 185 7.57 -3.62 -8.70
CA THR A 185 7.25 -4.73 -9.62
C THR A 185 6.85 -4.20 -10.99
N ARG A 186 6.76 -5.09 -11.98
CA ARG A 186 6.19 -4.82 -13.30
C ARG A 186 4.84 -5.52 -13.51
N ARG A 187 4.24 -6.05 -12.46
CA ARG A 187 2.92 -6.69 -12.51
C ARG A 187 1.85 -5.63 -12.31
N THR A 188 0.77 -5.66 -13.10
CA THR A 188 -0.37 -4.75 -12.89
C THR A 188 -1.00 -5.02 -11.53
N ASN A 189 -1.38 -6.27 -11.26
CA ASN A 189 -1.81 -6.69 -9.93
C ASN A 189 -0.61 -6.74 -8.98
N THR A 190 -0.44 -5.66 -8.22
CA THR A 190 0.64 -5.48 -7.26
C THR A 190 0.41 -6.35 -6.03
N LEU A 191 -0.85 -6.49 -5.61
CA LEU A 191 -1.25 -7.34 -4.48
C LEU A 191 -0.96 -8.82 -4.72
N ALA A 192 -1.15 -9.35 -5.93
CA ALA A 192 -0.75 -10.72 -6.23
C ALA A 192 0.77 -10.94 -6.11
N ARG A 193 1.58 -9.89 -6.27
CA ARG A 193 3.03 -9.97 -6.15
C ARG A 193 3.53 -9.75 -4.73
N ASN A 194 2.88 -8.88 -3.97
CA ASN A 194 3.15 -8.63 -2.55
C ASN A 194 1.87 -8.83 -1.70
N PRO A 195 1.33 -10.08 -1.58
CA PRO A 195 0.08 -10.32 -0.84
C PRO A 195 0.12 -9.89 0.62
N SER A 196 1.31 -9.83 1.21
CA SER A 196 1.46 -9.46 2.62
C SER A 196 1.36 -7.95 2.87
N MET A 197 1.36 -7.11 1.83
CA MET A 197 1.37 -5.64 2.00
C MET A 197 0.05 -5.08 2.53
N PRO A 198 0.08 -4.06 3.40
CA PRO A 198 1.29 -3.57 4.07
C PRO A 198 1.77 -4.59 5.12
N TYR A 199 3.07 -4.86 5.15
CA TYR A 199 3.68 -5.84 6.07
C TYR A 199 4.68 -5.19 7.03
N TYR A 200 4.82 -5.75 8.22
CA TYR A 200 5.89 -5.40 9.14
C TYR A 200 7.12 -6.29 8.92
N ASP A 201 8.33 -5.72 8.97
CA ASP A 201 9.58 -6.48 8.96
C ASP A 201 10.26 -6.29 10.33
N PRO A 202 10.31 -7.31 11.20
CA PRO A 202 10.93 -7.20 12.52
C PRO A 202 12.41 -6.78 12.49
N ARG A 203 13.10 -6.97 11.35
CA ARG A 203 14.48 -6.50 11.16
C ARG A 203 14.58 -5.00 10.92
N LYS A 204 13.44 -4.35 10.62
CA LYS A 204 13.31 -2.93 10.27
C LYS A 204 12.27 -2.25 11.16
N PRO A 205 12.47 -2.24 12.49
CA PRO A 205 11.43 -1.92 13.47
C PRO A 205 10.86 -0.50 13.38
N TYR A 206 11.59 0.44 12.76
CA TYR A 206 11.14 1.83 12.62
C TYR A 206 10.05 2.05 11.55
N VAL A 207 9.73 1.03 10.76
CA VAL A 207 8.66 1.12 9.75
C VAL A 207 7.52 0.18 10.08
N ASN A 208 6.34 0.77 10.29
CA ASN A 208 5.14 0.05 10.70
C ASN A 208 4.53 -0.82 9.59
N GLY A 209 4.76 -0.44 8.33
CA GLY A 209 4.21 -1.14 7.18
C GLY A 209 4.99 -0.84 5.91
N TRP A 210 5.39 -1.87 5.19
CA TRP A 210 6.01 -1.74 3.88
C TRP A 210 5.01 -2.13 2.80
N PHE A 211 4.98 -1.37 1.71
CA PHE A 211 4.21 -1.73 0.52
C PHE A 211 5.03 -1.64 -0.75
N SER A 212 4.56 -2.36 -1.77
CA SER A 212 5.14 -2.36 -3.11
C SER A 212 4.29 -1.54 -4.07
N ALA A 213 4.93 -1.03 -5.12
CA ALA A 213 4.23 -0.37 -6.23
C ALA A 213 4.67 -0.95 -7.57
N THR A 214 3.82 -0.83 -8.59
CA THR A 214 4.14 -1.21 -9.96
C THR A 214 4.75 -0.04 -10.72
N LYS A 215 5.79 -0.35 -11.50
CA LYS A 215 6.46 0.56 -12.42
C LYS A 215 6.06 0.20 -13.86
N ARG A 216 4.89 0.69 -14.27
CA ARG A 216 4.30 0.57 -15.62
C ARG A 216 3.62 1.88 -15.97
N SER A 217 3.19 2.08 -17.21
CA SER A 217 2.33 3.21 -17.57
C SER A 217 0.91 3.02 -16.99
N LEU A 218 0.18 4.12 -16.80
CA LEU A 218 -1.25 4.06 -16.46
C LEU A 218 -2.03 3.33 -17.57
N ALA A 219 -1.78 3.65 -18.83
CA ALA A 219 -2.46 3.04 -19.97
C ALA A 219 -2.34 1.51 -20.01
N ASP A 220 -1.18 0.97 -19.65
CA ASP A 220 -0.95 -0.48 -19.54
C ASP A 220 -1.79 -1.12 -18.41
N CYS A 221 -1.95 -0.41 -17.30
CA CYS A 221 -2.63 -0.91 -16.11
C CYS A 221 -4.15 -0.71 -16.19
N ALA A 222 -4.60 0.22 -17.02
CA ALA A 222 -5.98 0.64 -17.20
C ALA A 222 -6.59 0.18 -18.53
N SER A 223 -5.94 -0.75 -19.24
CA SER A 223 -6.58 -1.37 -20.40
C SER A 223 -7.76 -2.25 -19.94
N PRO A 224 -8.81 -2.42 -20.78
CA PRO A 224 -9.96 -3.27 -20.41
C PRO A 224 -9.55 -4.67 -19.97
N ASP A 225 -8.62 -5.32 -20.69
CA ASP A 225 -8.09 -6.64 -20.34
C ASP A 225 -7.36 -6.65 -18.99
N ALA A 226 -6.60 -5.58 -18.69
CA ALA A 226 -5.88 -5.45 -17.42
C ALA A 226 -6.86 -5.30 -16.25
N LEU A 227 -7.90 -4.47 -16.39
CA LEU A 227 -8.94 -4.27 -15.38
C LEU A 227 -9.77 -5.54 -15.18
N ASP A 228 -10.17 -6.22 -16.25
CA ASP A 228 -10.88 -7.51 -16.18
C ASP A 228 -10.07 -8.57 -15.46
N ARG A 229 -8.78 -8.65 -15.74
CA ARG A 229 -7.88 -9.55 -15.04
C ARG A 229 -7.76 -9.17 -13.56
N LEU A 230 -7.61 -7.89 -13.25
CA LEU A 230 -7.48 -7.39 -11.88
C LEU A 230 -8.71 -7.76 -11.04
N LYS A 231 -9.92 -7.59 -11.59
CA LYS A 231 -11.19 -8.00 -10.95
C LYS A 231 -11.27 -9.52 -10.72
N LYS A 232 -10.91 -10.32 -11.72
CA LYS A 232 -10.90 -11.80 -11.61
C LYS A 232 -9.97 -12.28 -10.51
N GLU A 233 -8.82 -11.61 -10.37
CA GLU A 233 -7.79 -11.92 -9.38
C GLU A 233 -8.07 -11.30 -7.99
N ASN A 234 -9.17 -10.56 -7.80
CA ASN A 234 -9.44 -9.81 -6.56
C ASN A 234 -8.25 -8.91 -6.18
N GLY A 235 -7.66 -8.25 -7.18
CA GLY A 235 -6.36 -7.60 -7.09
C GLY A 235 -6.40 -6.14 -6.70
N LEU A 236 -5.21 -5.59 -6.47
CA LEU A 236 -4.98 -4.15 -6.33
C LEU A 236 -3.77 -3.74 -7.17
N THR A 237 -3.94 -2.65 -7.91
CA THR A 237 -2.85 -1.93 -8.55
C THR A 237 -2.44 -0.76 -7.67
N VAL A 238 -1.19 -0.75 -7.22
CA VAL A 238 -0.56 0.42 -6.59
C VAL A 238 0.41 0.99 -7.63
N LEU A 239 0.00 2.01 -8.35
CA LEU A 239 0.75 2.55 -9.48
C LEU A 239 1.68 3.68 -9.02
N TYR A 240 2.98 3.57 -9.30
CA TYR A 240 3.92 4.67 -9.07
C TYR A 240 4.10 5.46 -10.38
N GLN A 241 3.97 6.79 -10.35
CA GLN A 241 4.07 7.66 -11.54
C GLN A 241 4.81 8.96 -11.23
N TYR A 242 5.24 9.66 -12.28
CA TYR A 242 5.48 11.10 -12.24
C TYR A 242 4.35 11.73 -13.04
N LEU A 243 3.27 12.15 -12.36
CA LEU A 243 2.00 12.47 -13.02
C LEU A 243 2.09 13.72 -13.90
N ASP A 244 2.88 14.71 -13.50
CA ASP A 244 3.04 15.96 -14.25
C ASP A 244 3.51 15.73 -15.70
N ARG A 245 4.24 14.63 -15.95
CA ARG A 245 4.72 14.23 -17.28
C ARG A 245 3.61 13.80 -18.25
N TYR A 246 2.37 13.68 -17.78
CA TYR A 246 1.22 13.43 -18.63
C TYR A 246 0.59 14.72 -19.18
N ALA A 247 1.08 15.91 -18.80
CA ALA A 247 0.77 17.16 -19.48
C ALA A 247 1.91 17.55 -20.43
N ASN A 248 1.56 18.08 -21.60
CA ASN A 248 2.50 18.64 -22.55
C ASN A 248 3.18 19.91 -22.00
N ASP A 249 4.49 20.04 -22.19
CA ASP A 249 5.29 21.14 -21.64
C ASP A 249 4.90 22.53 -22.17
N GLU A 250 4.40 22.63 -23.40
CA GLU A 250 4.09 23.90 -24.05
C GLU A 250 2.60 24.22 -23.99
N THR A 251 1.76 23.23 -24.26
CA THR A 251 0.31 23.43 -24.40
C THR A 251 -0.48 23.09 -23.14
N LEU A 252 0.16 22.41 -22.17
CA LEU A 252 -0.49 21.82 -21.00
C LEU A 252 -1.61 20.82 -21.33
N ALA A 253 -1.70 20.40 -22.60
CA ALA A 253 -2.67 19.39 -23.01
C ALA A 253 -2.35 18.03 -22.36
N ILE A 254 -3.40 17.34 -21.91
CA ILE A 254 -3.28 16.03 -21.27
C ILE A 254 -3.06 14.95 -22.33
N ASP A 255 -2.11 14.05 -22.08
CA ASP A 255 -1.85 12.89 -22.93
C ASP A 255 -3.11 12.01 -23.04
N GLU A 256 -3.52 11.72 -24.28
CA GLU A 256 -4.77 11.02 -24.57
C GLU A 256 -4.82 9.59 -24.02
N ARG A 257 -3.67 8.92 -23.90
CA ARG A 257 -3.61 7.55 -23.36
C ARG A 257 -3.75 7.57 -21.85
N PHE A 258 -3.20 8.58 -21.18
CA PHE A 258 -3.45 8.83 -19.76
C PHE A 258 -4.93 9.12 -19.52
N ALA A 259 -5.49 10.08 -20.25
CA ALA A 259 -6.90 10.44 -20.13
C ALA A 259 -7.81 9.22 -20.33
N ARG A 260 -7.60 8.47 -21.42
CA ARG A 260 -8.36 7.24 -21.71
C ARG A 260 -8.22 6.18 -20.61
N GLY A 261 -7.05 6.04 -20.03
CA GLY A 261 -6.85 5.10 -18.93
C GLY A 261 -7.64 5.50 -17.67
N VAL A 262 -7.67 6.79 -17.34
CA VAL A 262 -8.53 7.32 -16.25
C VAL A 262 -10.00 7.04 -16.55
N GLU A 263 -10.46 7.32 -17.78
CA GLU A 263 -11.84 7.03 -18.20
C GLU A 263 -12.18 5.53 -18.14
N ASN A 264 -11.26 4.64 -18.53
CA ASN A 264 -11.48 3.20 -18.44
C ASN A 264 -11.65 2.73 -16.99
N ILE A 265 -10.89 3.29 -16.06
CA ILE A 265 -11.00 2.95 -14.63
C ILE A 265 -12.34 3.44 -14.07
N LEU A 266 -12.69 4.70 -14.32
CA LEU A 266 -13.93 5.30 -13.81
C LEU A 266 -15.19 4.74 -14.46
N GLY A 267 -15.10 4.38 -15.74
CA GLY A 267 -16.19 3.71 -16.48
C GLY A 267 -16.48 2.29 -15.96
N ASP A 268 -15.54 1.69 -15.22
CA ASP A 268 -15.76 0.41 -14.55
C ASP A 268 -16.13 0.63 -13.08
N GLY A 269 -17.43 0.75 -12.81
CA GLY A 269 -18.00 0.95 -11.47
C GLY A 269 -17.72 -0.18 -10.46
N SER A 270 -16.97 -1.22 -10.84
CA SER A 270 -16.50 -2.28 -9.94
C SER A 270 -15.03 -2.14 -9.53
N ILE A 271 -14.32 -1.11 -9.99
CA ILE A 271 -12.97 -0.75 -9.51
C ILE A 271 -13.09 0.33 -8.44
N LEU A 272 -12.56 0.05 -7.24
CA LEU A 272 -12.41 1.08 -6.22
C LEU A 272 -11.18 1.93 -6.54
N VAL A 273 -11.36 3.25 -6.67
CA VAL A 273 -10.27 4.22 -6.70
C VAL A 273 -10.19 4.90 -5.34
N ASP A 274 -8.99 4.96 -4.77
CA ASP A 274 -8.71 5.61 -3.49
C ASP A 274 -7.24 6.02 -3.43
N THR A 275 -6.88 6.76 -2.39
CA THR A 275 -5.51 7.08 -2.01
C THR A 275 -4.74 5.84 -1.57
N VAL A 276 -3.41 5.92 -1.53
CA VAL A 276 -2.54 4.87 -0.99
C VAL A 276 -2.84 4.65 0.50
N SER A 277 -3.02 5.70 1.29
CA SER A 277 -3.49 5.60 2.68
C SER A 277 -4.78 4.79 2.80
N GLY A 278 -5.81 5.16 2.03
CA GLY A 278 -7.10 4.47 2.01
C GLY A 278 -6.98 2.99 1.66
N MET A 279 -6.23 2.66 0.60
CA MET A 279 -6.02 1.28 0.15
C MET A 279 -5.25 0.44 1.16
N MET A 280 -4.18 0.97 1.73
CA MET A 280 -3.37 0.22 2.70
C MET A 280 -4.08 0.04 4.05
N ARG A 281 -4.84 1.04 4.51
CA ARG A 281 -5.74 0.90 5.69
C ARG A 281 -6.74 -0.22 5.46
N ARG A 282 -7.30 -0.30 4.24
CA ARG A 282 -8.22 -1.36 3.87
C ARG A 282 -7.58 -2.74 3.87
N LEU A 283 -6.37 -2.87 3.31
CA LEU A 283 -5.63 -4.14 3.35
C LEU A 283 -5.32 -4.56 4.78
N ARG A 284 -4.91 -3.63 5.66
CA ARG A 284 -4.73 -3.91 7.10
C ARG A 284 -6.02 -4.42 7.74
N ALA A 285 -7.14 -3.76 7.47
CA ALA A 285 -8.44 -4.19 7.99
C ALA A 285 -8.79 -5.61 7.51
N CYS A 286 -8.55 -5.94 6.23
CA CYS A 286 -8.72 -7.28 5.69
C CYS A 286 -7.77 -8.30 6.34
N HIS A 287 -6.51 -7.93 6.62
CA HIS A 287 -5.58 -8.77 7.37
C HIS A 287 -6.03 -9.00 8.81
N GLY A 288 -6.90 -8.16 9.37
CA GLY A 288 -7.49 -8.35 10.68
C GLY A 288 -8.63 -9.38 10.73
N LEU A 289 -9.12 -9.85 9.57
CA LEU A 289 -10.29 -10.73 9.50
C LEU A 289 -9.92 -12.22 9.50
N PHE A 290 -10.65 -12.99 10.29
CA PHE A 290 -10.60 -14.46 10.31
C PHE A 290 -12.00 -15.02 10.19
N VAL A 291 -12.13 -16.17 9.53
CA VAL A 291 -13.41 -16.84 9.33
C VAL A 291 -13.41 -18.20 10.02
N VAL A 292 -14.47 -18.46 10.77
CA VAL A 292 -14.76 -19.79 11.33
C VAL A 292 -15.99 -20.36 10.65
N SER A 293 -15.87 -21.47 9.92
CA SER A 293 -17.02 -22.12 9.29
C SER A 293 -17.62 -23.22 10.18
N GLY A 294 -18.94 -23.19 10.36
CA GLY A 294 -19.74 -24.25 10.97
C GLY A 294 -20.61 -24.96 9.93
N ASP A 295 -21.53 -25.81 10.41
CA ASP A 295 -22.41 -26.60 9.55
C ASP A 295 -23.61 -25.79 9.01
N ASP A 296 -24.10 -24.81 9.76
CA ASP A 296 -25.25 -23.96 9.40
C ASP A 296 -25.00 -22.46 9.63
N ALA A 297 -23.80 -22.11 10.09
CA ALA A 297 -23.39 -20.76 10.43
C ALA A 297 -21.88 -20.57 10.20
N PHE A 298 -21.45 -19.33 10.17
CA PHE A 298 -20.04 -18.96 10.22
C PHE A 298 -19.83 -17.77 11.16
N TRP A 299 -18.60 -17.56 11.59
CA TRP A 299 -18.20 -16.42 12.40
C TRP A 299 -17.14 -15.63 11.67
N ILE A 300 -17.22 -14.31 11.75
CA ILE A 300 -16.13 -13.41 11.39
C ILE A 300 -15.54 -12.84 12.66
N VAL A 301 -14.25 -13.03 12.83
CA VAL A 301 -13.47 -12.42 13.90
C VAL A 301 -12.73 -11.24 13.30
N ASN A 302 -13.05 -10.03 13.75
CA ASN A 302 -12.32 -8.82 13.39
C ASN A 302 -11.38 -8.46 14.53
N THR A 303 -10.09 -8.73 14.31
CA THR A 303 -9.02 -8.37 15.24
C THR A 303 -8.45 -6.98 14.96
N GLY A 304 -8.95 -6.27 13.94
CA GLY A 304 -8.55 -4.90 13.64
C GLY A 304 -9.16 -3.88 14.58
N ASP A 305 -8.59 -2.68 14.60
CA ASP A 305 -9.05 -1.56 15.42
C ASP A 305 -10.19 -0.76 14.73
N GLU A 306 -10.53 -1.11 13.48
CA GLU A 306 -11.56 -0.46 12.68
C GLU A 306 -12.66 -1.45 12.22
N PRO A 307 -13.91 -0.99 12.09
CA PRO A 307 -14.97 -1.79 11.51
C PRO A 307 -14.76 -1.97 10.00
N VAL A 308 -15.14 -3.14 9.48
CA VAL A 308 -15.13 -3.41 8.04
C VAL A 308 -16.55 -3.30 7.50
N ARG A 309 -16.80 -2.31 6.64
CA ARG A 309 -18.12 -2.07 6.03
C ARG A 309 -18.29 -2.79 4.71
N ASP A 310 -19.53 -3.19 4.44
CA ASP A 310 -19.98 -3.87 3.22
C ASP A 310 -19.04 -5.01 2.81
N LEU A 311 -18.65 -5.84 3.76
CA LEU A 311 -17.78 -6.98 3.53
C LEU A 311 -18.45 -7.99 2.61
N GLN A 312 -17.73 -8.38 1.57
CA GLN A 312 -18.26 -9.24 0.51
C GLN A 312 -17.76 -10.68 0.66
N VAL A 313 -18.70 -11.62 0.65
CA VAL A 313 -18.45 -13.06 0.56
C VAL A 313 -18.93 -13.54 -0.81
N ALA A 314 -18.00 -13.86 -1.70
CA ALA A 314 -18.34 -14.50 -2.97
C ALA A 314 -18.69 -15.96 -2.74
N LEU A 315 -19.83 -16.38 -3.28
CA LEU A 315 -20.37 -17.73 -3.16
C LEU A 315 -20.24 -18.47 -4.50
N GLY A 316 -19.84 -19.73 -4.44
CA GLY A 316 -19.74 -20.63 -5.59
C GLY A 316 -21.07 -21.25 -5.99
N ALA A 317 -21.02 -22.26 -6.87
CA ALA A 317 -22.21 -23.00 -7.28
C ALA A 317 -23.01 -23.52 -6.07
N GLY A 318 -24.34 -23.42 -6.15
CA GLY A 318 -25.26 -23.82 -5.07
C GLY A 318 -25.91 -22.67 -4.30
N VAL A 319 -25.67 -21.39 -4.65
CA VAL A 319 -26.34 -20.23 -4.02
C VAL A 319 -27.86 -20.34 -4.05
N SER A 320 -28.44 -20.90 -5.11
CA SER A 320 -29.89 -21.13 -5.22
C SER A 320 -30.47 -22.06 -4.13
N THR A 321 -29.61 -22.79 -3.41
CA THR A 321 -30.00 -23.64 -2.27
C THR A 321 -29.98 -22.90 -0.92
N MET A 322 -29.49 -21.65 -0.88
CA MET A 322 -29.63 -20.80 0.32
C MET A 322 -31.11 -20.44 0.51
N PRO A 323 -31.71 -20.71 1.68
CA PRO A 323 -33.11 -20.39 1.88
C PRO A 323 -33.32 -18.87 1.89
N SER A 324 -34.34 -18.39 1.16
CA SER A 324 -34.65 -16.96 1.00
C SER A 324 -34.96 -16.22 2.31
N ARG A 325 -35.37 -16.96 3.36
CA ARG A 325 -35.68 -16.44 4.71
C ARG A 325 -34.52 -16.51 5.71
N THR A 326 -33.43 -17.21 5.40
CA THR A 326 -32.18 -17.24 6.20
C THR A 326 -31.12 -16.29 5.65
N ILE A 327 -31.48 -15.47 4.67
CA ILE A 327 -30.77 -14.22 4.39
C ILE A 327 -31.26 -13.26 5.49
N PRO A 328 -30.43 -12.85 6.44
CA PRO A 328 -30.86 -11.97 7.52
C PRO A 328 -31.43 -10.66 6.97
N GLY A 329 -32.75 -10.55 6.97
CA GLY A 329 -33.52 -9.33 6.73
C GLY A 329 -33.58 -8.43 7.97
N ASP A 330 -32.53 -8.45 8.79
CA ASP A 330 -32.30 -7.60 9.97
C ASP A 330 -31.43 -6.37 9.64
N GLY A 331 -31.06 -6.18 8.36
CA GLY A 331 -30.32 -5.01 7.86
C GLY A 331 -28.79 -5.18 7.92
N GLU A 332 -28.29 -6.22 8.59
CA GLU A 332 -26.84 -6.45 8.73
C GLU A 332 -26.23 -7.24 7.57
N THR A 333 -27.03 -7.98 6.79
CA THR A 333 -26.54 -8.68 5.60
C THR A 333 -27.56 -8.69 4.46
N ARG A 334 -27.09 -8.83 3.21
CA ARG A 334 -27.94 -8.93 2.01
C ARG A 334 -27.28 -9.81 0.94
N LEU A 335 -28.08 -10.46 0.10
CA LEU A 335 -27.59 -11.30 -1.00
C LEU A 335 -27.75 -10.56 -2.34
N GLU A 336 -26.62 -10.28 -2.99
CA GLU A 336 -26.53 -9.58 -4.27
C GLU A 336 -26.00 -10.55 -5.34
N GLY A 337 -26.92 -11.22 -6.04
CA GLY A 337 -26.61 -12.33 -6.94
C GLY A 337 -25.89 -13.46 -6.19
N ASN A 338 -24.62 -13.72 -6.53
CA ASN A 338 -23.77 -14.71 -5.85
C ASN A 338 -22.87 -14.10 -4.77
N THR A 339 -23.20 -12.91 -4.25
CA THR A 339 -22.41 -12.21 -3.22
C THR A 339 -23.24 -12.01 -1.98
N LEU A 340 -22.83 -12.59 -0.85
CA LEU A 340 -23.36 -12.20 0.45
C LEU A 340 -22.60 -10.96 0.92
N VAL A 341 -23.31 -9.85 1.10
CA VAL A 341 -22.79 -8.58 1.59
C VAL A 341 -23.14 -8.45 3.06
N ILE A 342 -22.15 -8.13 3.89
CA ILE A 342 -22.27 -7.91 5.32
C ILE A 342 -22.07 -6.41 5.57
N SER A 343 -23.12 -5.70 5.96
CA SER A 343 -23.15 -4.24 6.08
C SER A 343 -22.03 -3.71 6.96
N SER A 344 -21.73 -4.38 8.09
CA SER A 344 -20.62 -4.02 8.95
C SER A 344 -20.16 -5.19 9.82
N VAL A 345 -18.85 -5.37 9.94
CA VAL A 345 -18.21 -6.19 10.97
C VAL A 345 -17.53 -5.25 11.96
N PRO A 346 -18.02 -5.14 13.21
CA PRO A 346 -17.43 -4.24 14.21
C PRO A 346 -15.93 -4.50 14.45
N ALA A 347 -15.19 -3.49 14.90
CA ALA A 347 -13.81 -3.66 15.36
C ALA A 347 -13.78 -4.55 16.61
N GLN A 348 -12.66 -5.26 16.82
CA GLN A 348 -12.43 -6.08 18.02
C GLN A 348 -13.61 -7.00 18.38
N SER A 349 -14.24 -7.65 17.39
CA SER A 349 -15.45 -8.45 17.59
C SER A 349 -15.36 -9.89 17.08
N VAL A 350 -16.30 -10.71 17.56
CA VAL A 350 -16.65 -12.02 16.99
C VAL A 350 -18.13 -11.98 16.63
N THR A 351 -18.45 -11.95 15.34
CA THR A 351 -19.84 -11.85 14.86
C THR A 351 -20.27 -13.15 14.20
N LYS A 352 -21.42 -13.70 14.60
CA LYS A 352 -22.01 -14.94 14.04
C LYS A 352 -23.00 -14.59 12.93
N TYR A 353 -22.95 -15.34 11.84
CA TYR A 353 -23.91 -15.27 10.73
C TYR A 353 -24.47 -16.66 10.47
N THR A 354 -25.81 -16.78 10.47
CA THR A 354 -26.50 -18.05 10.20
C THR A 354 -26.93 -18.09 8.75
N THR A 355 -26.60 -19.17 8.04
CA THR A 355 -26.87 -19.32 6.60
C THR A 355 -27.86 -20.44 6.30
N GLY A 356 -28.13 -21.33 7.26
CA GLY A 356 -28.97 -22.52 7.06
C GLY A 356 -28.33 -23.60 6.19
N VAL A 357 -27.16 -23.31 5.59
CA VAL A 357 -26.37 -24.22 4.77
C VAL A 357 -24.88 -24.03 5.07
N ALA A 358 -24.12 -25.13 5.03
CA ALA A 358 -22.68 -25.09 5.28
C ALA A 358 -21.94 -24.31 4.19
N LEU A 359 -21.10 -23.34 4.59
CA LEU A 359 -20.20 -22.61 3.71
C LEU A 359 -18.75 -23.14 3.82
N ALA A 360 -18.15 -23.46 2.68
CA ALA A 360 -16.75 -23.88 2.55
C ALA A 360 -15.86 -22.67 2.29
N PHE A 361 -15.41 -22.00 3.35
CA PHE A 361 -14.46 -20.90 3.22
C PHE A 361 -13.05 -21.41 2.86
N SER A 362 -12.41 -20.78 1.88
CA SER A 362 -11.01 -21.02 1.52
C SER A 362 -10.09 -19.88 2.00
N GLY A 363 -8.80 -20.19 2.21
CA GLY A 363 -7.77 -19.23 2.62
C GLY A 363 -7.11 -19.55 3.97
N GLU A 364 -5.94 -18.97 4.20
CA GLU A 364 -5.10 -19.24 5.40
C GLU A 364 -5.75 -18.75 6.72
N ARG A 365 -6.64 -17.76 6.62
CA ARG A 365 -7.37 -17.17 7.76
C ARG A 365 -8.75 -17.79 7.97
N CYS A 366 -9.02 -18.93 7.33
CA CYS A 366 -10.27 -19.66 7.42
C CYS A 366 -10.05 -21.00 8.13
N LYS A 367 -10.87 -21.33 9.13
CA LYS A 367 -10.87 -22.67 9.77
C LYS A 367 -12.28 -23.19 9.95
N ARG A 368 -12.43 -24.51 9.92
CA ARG A 368 -13.68 -25.16 10.33
C ARG A 368 -13.75 -25.25 11.85
N LEU A 369 -14.93 -25.02 12.40
CA LEU A 369 -15.23 -25.20 13.81
C LEU A 369 -14.93 -26.65 14.22
N ASN A 370 -14.17 -26.80 15.30
CA ASN A 370 -13.86 -28.10 15.87
C ASN A 370 -14.82 -28.44 17.02
N LYS A 371 -14.75 -29.67 17.53
CA LYS A 371 -15.61 -30.15 18.63
C LYS A 371 -15.48 -29.29 19.91
N SER A 372 -14.29 -28.78 20.19
CA SER A 372 -14.04 -27.93 21.37
C SER A 372 -14.53 -26.49 21.19
N ARG A 373 -14.89 -26.08 19.97
CA ARG A 373 -15.25 -24.70 19.60
C ARG A 373 -14.19 -23.68 20.00
N ARG A 374 -12.92 -24.09 20.02
CA ARG A 374 -11.75 -23.28 20.42
C ARG A 374 -10.69 -23.39 19.34
N LEU A 375 -10.21 -22.25 18.84
CA LEU A 375 -9.33 -22.19 17.67
C LEU A 375 -8.16 -21.25 17.94
N ALA A 376 -6.98 -21.62 17.46
CA ALA A 376 -5.79 -20.77 17.47
C ALA A 376 -5.25 -20.61 16.05
N TRP A 377 -5.03 -19.39 15.58
CA TRP A 377 -4.27 -19.09 14.35
C TRP A 377 -2.87 -18.67 14.73
N LYS A 378 -1.88 -19.51 14.42
CA LYS A 378 -0.47 -19.15 14.54
C LYS A 378 -0.09 -18.33 13.32
N LEU A 379 0.32 -17.09 13.56
CA LEU A 379 0.84 -16.16 12.58
C LEU A 379 2.35 -15.96 12.83
N PRO A 380 3.10 -15.41 11.87
CA PRO A 380 4.53 -15.15 12.07
C PRO A 380 4.84 -14.24 13.26
N LEU A 381 3.93 -13.32 13.62
CA LEU A 381 4.12 -12.35 14.70
C LEU A 381 3.47 -12.72 16.02
N GLY A 382 2.69 -13.80 16.07
CA GLY A 382 1.90 -14.12 17.27
C GLY A 382 0.77 -15.08 16.97
N THR A 383 -0.20 -15.16 17.87
CA THR A 383 -1.34 -16.07 17.80
C THR A 383 -2.64 -15.33 18.08
N VAL A 384 -3.68 -15.67 17.31
CA VAL A 384 -5.06 -15.25 17.57
C VAL A 384 -5.82 -16.45 18.13
N TYR A 385 -6.34 -16.32 19.34
CA TYR A 385 -7.10 -17.34 20.06
C TYR A 385 -8.58 -16.95 20.05
N VAL A 386 -9.45 -17.85 19.58
CA VAL A 386 -10.89 -17.62 19.48
C VAL A 386 -11.62 -18.68 20.28
N ASN A 387 -12.49 -18.26 21.19
CA ASN A 387 -13.32 -19.13 22.01
C ASN A 387 -14.80 -18.96 21.66
N LEU A 388 -15.35 -19.94 20.95
CA LEU A 388 -16.78 -20.01 20.58
C LEU A 388 -17.55 -21.01 21.45
N SER A 389 -16.93 -21.51 22.53
CA SER A 389 -17.57 -22.37 23.53
C SER A 389 -18.19 -21.54 24.66
N ASP A 390 -18.99 -22.18 25.51
CA ASP A 390 -19.67 -21.54 26.64
C ASP A 390 -18.80 -21.46 27.91
N ILE A 391 -17.58 -22.02 27.86
CA ILE A 391 -16.64 -22.08 29.00
C ILE A 391 -15.35 -21.33 28.70
N PRO A 392 -14.77 -20.59 29.69
CA PRO A 392 -13.48 -19.94 29.53
C PRO A 392 -12.39 -20.89 29.04
N TRP A 393 -11.46 -20.36 28.25
CA TRP A 393 -10.35 -21.12 27.70
C TRP A 393 -9.01 -20.53 28.15
N GLU A 394 -8.24 -21.33 28.88
CA GLU A 394 -6.84 -21.06 29.20
C GLU A 394 -5.97 -21.49 28.00
N ALA A 395 -5.48 -20.52 27.25
CA ALA A 395 -4.81 -20.72 25.97
C ALA A 395 -3.31 -20.45 26.05
N GLY A 396 -2.52 -21.44 26.47
CA GLY A 396 -1.08 -21.25 26.72
C GLY A 396 -0.81 -20.57 28.06
N ASN A 397 0.44 -20.16 28.30
CA ASN A 397 0.83 -19.54 29.57
C ASN A 397 0.20 -18.14 29.68
N ASP A 398 -0.79 -18.01 30.56
CA ASP A 398 -1.43 -16.76 31.02
C ASP A 398 -2.45 -16.07 30.09
N ILE A 399 -2.87 -16.68 28.97
CA ILE A 399 -3.94 -16.10 28.12
C ILE A 399 -5.29 -16.73 28.48
N GLN A 400 -6.21 -15.92 29.00
CA GLN A 400 -7.59 -16.31 29.30
C GLN A 400 -8.55 -15.76 28.24
N VAL A 401 -9.21 -16.64 27.50
CA VAL A 401 -10.17 -16.27 26.44
C VAL A 401 -11.59 -16.50 26.92
N LYS A 402 -12.36 -15.43 27.08
CA LYS A 402 -13.77 -15.49 27.51
C LYS A 402 -14.64 -16.18 26.45
N PRO A 403 -15.75 -16.84 26.85
CA PRO A 403 -16.77 -17.33 25.91
C PRO A 403 -17.21 -16.26 24.91
N GLY A 404 -17.36 -16.64 23.64
CA GLY A 404 -17.81 -15.76 22.56
C GLY A 404 -16.82 -14.64 22.18
N SER A 405 -15.55 -14.75 22.56
CA SER A 405 -14.54 -13.70 22.35
C SER A 405 -13.26 -14.23 21.72
N PHE A 406 -12.31 -13.33 21.48
CA PHE A 406 -10.94 -13.68 21.10
C PHE A 406 -9.93 -12.95 21.99
N GLN A 407 -8.70 -13.43 21.96
CA GLN A 407 -7.51 -12.77 22.51
C GLN A 407 -6.34 -12.93 21.53
N THR A 408 -5.37 -12.03 21.59
CA THR A 408 -4.17 -12.13 20.77
C THR A 408 -2.95 -11.56 21.47
N ASN A 409 -1.79 -12.10 21.14
CA ASN A 409 -0.47 -11.57 21.54
C ASN A 409 0.28 -10.97 20.33
N LEU A 410 -0.43 -10.59 19.28
CA LEU A 410 0.18 -9.88 18.15
C LEU A 410 0.75 -8.53 18.61
N PRO A 411 1.92 -8.11 18.09
CA PRO A 411 2.49 -6.81 18.39
C PRO A 411 1.66 -5.68 17.78
N ARG A 412 1.80 -4.49 18.35
CA ARG A 412 1.26 -3.25 17.80
C ARG A 412 2.40 -2.42 17.20
N SER A 413 2.07 -1.67 16.15
CA SER A 413 2.94 -0.68 15.52
C SER A 413 3.23 0.49 16.46
N GLY A 414 4.18 1.36 16.10
CA GLY A 414 4.43 2.60 16.86
C GLY A 414 3.26 3.58 16.81
N THR A 415 2.35 3.43 15.84
CA THR A 415 1.05 4.13 15.76
C THR A 415 -0.07 3.43 16.53
N GLY A 416 0.23 2.31 17.19
CA GLY A 416 -0.72 1.55 18.00
C GLY A 416 -1.62 0.58 17.22
N THR A 417 -1.40 0.36 15.93
CA THR A 417 -2.21 -0.58 15.11
C THR A 417 -1.70 -2.01 15.24
N LEU A 418 -2.57 -3.01 15.33
CA LEU A 418 -2.16 -4.42 15.35
C LEU A 418 -1.44 -4.84 14.04
N LEU A 419 -0.35 -5.59 14.19
CA LEU A 419 0.48 -6.06 13.09
C LEU A 419 0.16 -7.52 12.76
N HIS A 420 -0.52 -7.75 11.63
CA HIS A 420 -1.00 -9.09 11.25
C HIS A 420 -0.12 -9.83 10.24
N THR A 421 0.75 -9.13 9.52
CA THR A 421 1.51 -9.69 8.40
C THR A 421 2.99 -9.32 8.49
N THR A 422 3.82 -10.26 8.04
CA THR A 422 5.26 -10.07 7.79
C THR A 422 5.57 -10.51 6.38
N LEU A 423 6.69 -10.06 5.81
CA LEU A 423 7.12 -10.54 4.49
C LEU A 423 7.66 -11.98 4.57
N PRO A 424 6.99 -12.98 3.99
CA PRO A 424 7.51 -14.33 3.92
C PRO A 424 8.74 -14.39 3.01
N ALA A 425 9.66 -15.30 3.30
CA ALA A 425 10.89 -15.47 2.53
C ALA A 425 10.65 -15.62 1.02
N ALA A 426 9.72 -16.48 0.62
CA ALA A 426 9.41 -16.72 -0.79
C ALA A 426 8.84 -15.48 -1.49
N GLU A 427 8.15 -14.61 -0.75
CA GLU A 427 7.62 -13.33 -1.27
C GLU A 427 8.75 -12.30 -1.42
N GLU A 428 9.64 -12.19 -0.43
CA GLU A 428 10.83 -11.32 -0.51
C GLU A 428 11.71 -11.67 -1.72
N TRP A 429 12.01 -12.96 -1.94
CA TRP A 429 12.79 -13.43 -3.10
C TRP A 429 12.14 -13.04 -4.44
N LYS A 430 10.81 -13.14 -4.52
CA LYS A 430 10.02 -12.73 -5.69
C LYS A 430 10.15 -11.23 -5.95
N LEU A 431 9.99 -10.40 -4.93
CA LEU A 431 10.10 -8.94 -5.04
C LEU A 431 11.51 -8.50 -5.40
N LEU A 432 12.53 -9.12 -4.81
CA LEU A 432 13.93 -8.84 -5.13
C LEU A 432 14.28 -9.22 -6.57
N SER A 433 13.77 -10.36 -7.07
CA SER A 433 13.94 -10.75 -8.46
C SER A 433 13.31 -9.73 -9.43
N ASP A 434 12.12 -9.22 -9.13
CA ASP A 434 11.50 -8.15 -9.92
C ASP A 434 12.34 -6.88 -9.89
N GLN A 435 12.81 -6.50 -8.69
CA GLN A 435 13.61 -5.29 -8.47
C GLN A 435 14.92 -5.32 -9.27
N VAL A 436 15.64 -6.45 -9.23
CA VAL A 436 16.85 -6.67 -10.05
C VAL A 436 16.52 -6.63 -11.53
N SER A 437 15.42 -7.26 -11.97
CA SER A 437 15.01 -7.25 -13.39
C SER A 437 14.71 -5.83 -13.88
N ILE A 438 14.10 -4.99 -13.05
CA ILE A 438 13.88 -3.57 -13.34
C ILE A 438 15.20 -2.83 -13.45
N ILE A 439 16.11 -3.00 -12.48
CA ILE A 439 17.42 -2.34 -12.46
C ILE A 439 18.25 -2.73 -13.70
N LEU A 440 18.36 -4.03 -13.99
CA LEU A 440 19.09 -4.53 -15.17
C LEU A 440 18.53 -3.96 -16.47
N ARG A 441 17.20 -3.86 -16.61
CA ARG A 441 16.59 -3.27 -17.80
C ARG A 441 16.89 -1.77 -17.92
N GLU A 442 16.86 -1.03 -16.82
CA GLU A 442 17.24 0.39 -16.80
C GLU A 442 18.70 0.58 -17.22
N ILE A 443 19.59 -0.30 -16.78
CA ILE A 443 21.00 -0.28 -17.19
C ILE A 443 21.14 -0.59 -18.69
N LEU A 444 20.59 -1.73 -19.13
CA LEU A 444 20.79 -2.24 -20.48
C LEU A 444 20.10 -1.41 -21.57
N LEU A 445 18.89 -0.91 -21.31
CA LEU A 445 18.07 -0.25 -22.33
C LEU A 445 18.01 1.27 -22.18
N LYS A 446 18.26 1.82 -20.99
CA LYS A 446 18.16 3.26 -20.74
C LYS A 446 19.51 3.94 -20.57
N GLY A 447 20.61 3.20 -20.76
CA GLY A 447 21.97 3.74 -20.64
C GLY A 447 22.30 4.27 -19.24
N ARG A 448 21.56 3.84 -18.21
CA ARG A 448 21.94 4.14 -16.82
C ARG A 448 23.17 3.31 -16.49
N SER A 449 24.33 3.96 -16.55
CA SER A 449 25.63 3.41 -16.20
C SER A 449 25.58 2.67 -14.85
N LEU A 450 26.00 1.40 -14.83
CA LEU A 450 26.51 0.74 -13.62
C LEU A 450 27.84 1.39 -13.31
N ASP A 451 27.82 2.51 -12.60
CA ASP A 451 28.98 3.31 -12.18
C ASP A 451 30.28 3.05 -12.98
N ALA A 452 30.18 3.32 -14.29
CA ALA A 452 31.24 3.11 -15.27
C ALA A 452 32.21 4.30 -15.32
N GLU A 453 32.16 5.23 -14.36
CA GLU A 453 33.19 6.27 -14.21
C GLU A 453 34.57 5.68 -13.90
N LYS A 454 34.64 4.38 -13.57
CA LYS A 454 35.91 3.66 -13.52
C LYS A 454 36.50 3.28 -14.89
N TYR A 455 35.76 3.34 -16.01
CA TYR A 455 36.29 2.85 -17.30
C TYR A 455 36.03 3.65 -18.58
N LEU A 456 34.99 4.47 -18.74
CA LEU A 456 34.82 5.20 -20.01
C LEU A 456 34.14 6.56 -19.81
N GLY A 457 34.90 7.62 -20.06
CA GLY A 457 34.45 9.00 -19.99
C GLY A 457 33.45 9.38 -21.10
N GLY A 458 32.53 10.28 -20.75
CA GLY A 458 31.67 10.99 -21.69
C GLY A 458 30.28 11.30 -21.11
N PRO A 459 29.82 12.57 -21.13
CA PRO A 459 28.49 12.92 -20.64
C PRO A 459 27.44 12.54 -21.69
N THR A 460 26.73 11.43 -21.49
CA THR A 460 25.53 11.14 -22.27
C THR A 460 24.35 11.94 -21.70
N ARG A 461 23.78 12.80 -22.54
CA ARG A 461 22.53 13.52 -22.28
C ARG A 461 21.41 12.48 -22.08
N THR A 462 20.92 12.36 -20.85
CA THR A 462 19.80 11.46 -20.53
C THR A 462 18.54 12.01 -21.21
N LYS A 463 17.93 11.25 -22.14
CA LYS A 463 16.62 11.60 -22.70
C LYS A 463 15.60 11.67 -21.56
N HIS A 464 14.71 12.67 -21.58
CA HIS A 464 13.58 12.74 -20.66
C HIS A 464 12.84 11.40 -20.64
N GLU A 465 12.54 10.90 -19.43
CA GLU A 465 11.94 9.58 -19.24
C GLU A 465 10.50 9.55 -19.78
N ASP A 466 10.31 8.90 -20.92
CA ASP A 466 8.99 8.54 -21.45
C ASP A 466 8.34 7.47 -20.55
N GLN A 467 7.17 7.81 -19.97
CA GLN A 467 6.35 6.96 -19.10
C GLN A 467 5.89 5.67 -19.81
N TYR A 468 5.87 5.64 -21.14
CA TYR A 468 5.48 4.46 -21.92
C TYR A 468 6.63 3.47 -22.12
N ASN A 469 7.87 3.88 -21.81
CA ASN A 469 9.04 3.00 -21.78
C ASN A 469 9.24 2.33 -20.41
N TRP A 470 8.20 2.29 -19.58
CA TRP A 470 8.24 1.77 -18.22
C TRP A 470 8.09 0.28 -18.12
#